data_AF-A0A7K4GW07-F1
#
_entry.id   AF-A0A7K4GW07-F1
#
_cell.length_a   1.000
_cell.length_b   1.000
_cell.length_c   1.000
_cell.angle_alpha   90.00
_cell.angle_beta   90.00
_cell.angle_gamma   90.00
#
_symmetry.space_group_name_H-M   'P 1'
#
loop_
_entity.id
_entity.type
_entity.pdbx_description
1 polymer ?
#
loop_
_entity_poly.entity_id
_entity_poly.type
_entity_poly.pdbx_seq_one_letter_code
_entity_poly.pdbx_strand_id
1 'polypeptide(L)' 'WKYLLYWIITYPICYQAFVFIHGAFTGNYIYYFFDINALGILGVVLFVSIIFTTGIVIGSVYIFINRIRTRS' A
#
# COMPACT_ATOMS: atom_id res chain seq x y z
N TRP A 1 8.45 -14.72 14.39
CA TRP A 1 7.50 -13.62 14.65
C TRP A 1 8.15 -12.28 15.01
N LYS A 2 9.31 -12.21 15.71
CA LYS A 2 9.94 -10.94 16.17
C LYS A 2 10.24 -9.90 15.07
N TYR A 3 10.54 -10.33 13.83
CA TYR A 3 10.82 -9.44 12.70
C TYR A 3 9.68 -9.34 11.69
N LEU A 4 8.51 -9.91 11.99
CA LEU A 4 7.40 -9.96 11.04
C LEU A 4 6.86 -8.55 10.77
N LEU A 5 6.74 -7.70 11.80
CA LEU A 5 6.39 -6.29 11.63
C LEU A 5 7.46 -5.51 10.87
N TYR A 6 8.75 -5.80 11.10
CA TYR A 6 9.84 -5.17 10.38
C TYR A 6 9.78 -5.51 8.88
N TRP A 7 9.57 -6.77 8.52
CA TRP A 7 9.45 -7.16 7.12
C TRP A 7 8.16 -6.65 6.47
N ILE A 8 7.03 -6.73 7.16
CA ILE A 8 5.73 -6.31 6.61
C ILE A 8 5.64 -4.80 6.44
N ILE A 9 6.30 -4.01 7.29
CA ILE A 9 6.22 -2.54 7.23
C ILE A 9 7.39 -1.95 6.47
N THR A 10 8.63 -2.34 6.79
CA THR A 10 9.82 -1.73 6.19
C THR A 10 9.95 -2.07 4.71
N TYR A 11 9.64 -3.31 4.31
CA TYR A 11 9.76 -3.73 2.91
C TYR A 11 8.86 -2.93 1.95
N PRO A 12 7.53 -2.83 2.16
CA PRO A 12 6.69 -2.06 1.25
C PRO A 12 7.02 -0.56 1.29
N ILE A 13 7.42 0.00 2.44
CA ILE A 13 7.85 1.41 2.51
C ILE A 13 9.11 1.64 1.65
N CYS A 14 10.13 0.80 1.82
CA CYS A 14 11.36 0.89 1.02
C CYS A 14 11.08 0.67 -0.47
N TYR A 15 10.22 -0.30 -0.80
CA TYR A 15 9.84 -0.58 -2.17
C TYR A 15 9.08 0.60 -2.79
N GLN A 16 8.15 1.21 -2.05
CA GLN A 16 7.40 2.36 -2.52
C GLN A 16 8.30 3.58 -2.75
N ALA A 17 9.25 3.85 -1.85
CA ALA A 17 10.27 4.86 -2.07
C ALA A 17 11.10 4.56 -3.34
N PHE A 18 11.49 3.31 -3.55
CA PHE A 18 12.19 2.89 -4.77
C PHE A 18 11.36 3.14 -6.04
N VAL A 19 10.07 2.79 -6.06
CA VAL A 19 9.20 3.03 -7.22
C VAL A 19 9.09 4.52 -7.55
N PHE A 20 8.92 5.37 -6.54
CA PHE A 20 8.87 6.83 -6.73
C PHE A 20 10.18 7.39 -7.25
N ILE A 21 11.30 6.99 -6.65
CA ILE A 21 12.65 7.42 -7.07
C ILE A 21 12.91 6.95 -8.50
N HIS A 22 12.69 5.67 -8.79
CA HIS A 22 12.88 5.10 -10.13
C HIS A 22 12.02 5.82 -11.16
N GLY A 23 10.73 6.02 -10.89
CA GLY A 23 9.82 6.72 -11.81
C GLY A 23 10.23 8.18 -12.03
N ALA A 24 10.71 8.88 -11.01
CA ALA A 24 11.21 10.24 -11.13
C ALA A 24 12.48 10.34 -12.01
N PHE A 25 13.40 9.36 -11.91
CA PHE A 25 14.65 9.36 -12.69
C PHE A 25 14.50 8.81 -14.11
N THR A 26 13.68 7.78 -14.31
CA THR A 26 13.53 7.11 -15.61
C THR A 26 12.36 7.65 -16.44
N GLY A 27 11.47 8.44 -15.83
CA GLY A 27 10.22 8.87 -16.46
C GLY A 27 9.22 7.74 -16.69
N ASN A 28 9.56 6.51 -16.31
CA ASN A 28 8.73 5.33 -16.50
C ASN A 28 8.39 4.73 -15.13
N TYR A 29 7.14 4.91 -14.72
CA TYR A 29 6.64 4.38 -13.46
C TYR A 29 6.28 2.91 -13.60
N ILE A 30 6.77 2.08 -12.68
CA ILE A 30 6.52 0.63 -12.67
C ILE A 30 5.02 0.32 -12.61
N TYR A 31 4.26 1.20 -11.95
CA TYR A 31 2.82 1.09 -11.87
C TYR A 31 2.16 2.38 -12.33
N TYR A 32 1.12 2.22 -13.16
CA TYR A 32 0.35 3.35 -13.68
C TYR A 32 -0.21 4.25 -12.56
N PHE A 33 -0.66 3.66 -11.45
CA PHE A 33 -1.22 4.41 -10.31
C PHE A 33 -0.18 5.24 -9.52
N PHE A 34 1.11 5.09 -9.81
CA PHE A 34 2.17 5.96 -9.29
C PHE A 34 2.66 7.00 -10.29
N ASP A 35 2.12 7.00 -11.51
CA ASP A 35 2.55 7.91 -12.56
C ASP A 35 2.06 9.33 -12.30
N ILE A 36 2.93 10.14 -11.69
CA ILE A 36 2.65 11.55 -11.40
C ILE A 36 2.51 12.36 -12.69
N ASN A 37 3.20 11.97 -13.76
CA ASN A 37 3.16 12.71 -15.03
C ASN A 37 1.83 12.46 -15.77
N ALA A 38 1.29 11.25 -15.71
CA ALA A 38 0.03 10.89 -16.37
C ALA A 38 -1.22 11.24 -15.54
N LEU A 39 -1.19 11.03 -14.22
CA LEU A 39 -2.36 11.19 -13.34
C LEU A 39 -2.35 12.48 -12.53
N GLY A 40 -1.20 13.17 -12.47
CA GLY A 40 -0.99 14.28 -11.55
C GLY A 40 -0.89 13.83 -10.09
N ILE A 41 -0.47 14.75 -9.22
CA ILE A 41 -0.33 14.50 -7.77
C ILE A 41 -1.65 14.04 -7.15
N LEU A 42 -2.77 14.65 -7.57
CA LEU A 42 -4.10 14.30 -7.04
C LEU A 42 -4.52 12.86 -7.36
N GLY A 43 -4.27 12.39 -8.59
CA GLY A 43 -4.59 11.03 -8.98
C GLY A 43 -3.78 10.01 -8.18
N VAL A 44 -2.48 10.27 -7.99
CA VAL A 44 -1.61 9.41 -7.18
C VAL A 44 -2.07 9.36 -5.72
N VAL A 45 -2.41 10.50 -5.10
CA VAL A 45 -2.93 10.53 -3.72
C VAL A 45 -4.24 9.73 -3.61
N LEU A 46 -5.12 9.84 -4.60
CA LEU A 46 -6.39 9.12 -4.62
C LEU A 46 -6.17 7.60 -4.70
N PHE A 47 -5.31 7.12 -5.61
CA PHE A 47 -4.99 5.68 -5.71
C PHE A 47 -4.30 5.15 -4.45
N VAL A 48 -3.35 5.89 -3.88
CA VAL A 48 -2.71 5.52 -2.62
C VAL A 48 -3.76 5.44 -1.50
N SER A 49 -4.67 6.40 -1.42
CA SER A 49 -5.76 6.39 -0.44
C SER A 49 -6.63 5.15 -0.59
N ILE A 50 -7.05 4.80 -1.82
CA ILE A 50 -7.83 3.58 -2.10
C ILE A 50 -7.12 2.32 -1.61
N ILE A 51 -5.80 2.19 -1.86
CA ILE A 51 -5.02 1.04 -1.41
C ILE A 51 -5.04 0.94 0.11
N PHE A 52 -4.81 2.05 0.81
CA PHE A 52 -4.87 2.10 2.27
C PHE A 52 -6.26 1.75 2.80
N THR A 53 -7.32 2.35 2.26
CA THR A 53 -8.69 2.08 2.69
C THR A 53 -9.06 0.62 2.47
N THR A 54 -8.71 0.05 1.31
CA THR A 54 -8.96 -1.35 1.00
C THR A 54 -8.25 -2.29 1.97
N GLY A 55 -6.98 -1.99 2.29
CA GLY A 55 -6.22 -2.75 3.28
C GLY A 55 -6.85 -2.71 4.67
N ILE A 56 -7.32 -1.53 5.11
CA ILE A 56 -8.01 -1.36 6.39
C ILE A 56 -9.34 -2.15 6.40
N VAL A 57 -10.12 -2.07 5.32
CA VAL A 57 -11.41 -2.77 5.20
C VAL A 57 -11.20 -4.29 5.29
N ILE A 58 -10.28 -4.84 4.49
CA ILE A 58 -10.00 -6.29 4.50
C ILE A 58 -9.47 -6.73 5.87
N GLY A 59 -8.52 -5.97 6.44
CA GLY A 59 -7.99 -6.25 7.77
C GLY A 59 -9.07 -6.22 8.85
N SER A 60 -9.98 -5.25 8.79
CA SER A 60 -11.11 -5.12 9.72
C SER A 60 -12.09 -6.28 9.58
N VAL A 61 -12.42 -6.67 8.34
CA VAL A 61 -13.27 -7.85 8.06
C VAL A 61 -12.64 -9.12 8.63
N TYR A 62 -11.33 -9.31 8.43
CA TYR A 62 -10.61 -10.46 8.95
C TYR A 62 -10.64 -10.51 10.50
N ILE A 63 -10.38 -9.38 11.15
CA ILE A 63 -10.45 -9.27 12.62
C ILE A 63 -11.88 -9.54 13.11
N PHE A 64 -12.88 -9.00 12.41
CA PHE A 64 -14.29 -9.20 12.75
C PHE A 64 -14.70 -10.68 12.68
N ILE A 65 -14.37 -11.37 11.59
CA ILE A 65 -14.64 -12.81 11.42
C ILE A 65 -13.93 -13.62 12.51
N ASN A 66 -12.65 -13.32 12.78
CA ASN A 66 -11.90 -14.04 13.81
C ASN A 66 -12.50 -13.84 15.21
N ARG A 67 -13.03 -12.65 15.51
CA ARG A 67 -13.68 -12.34 16.78
C ARG A 67 -15.02 -13.05 16.95
N ILE A 68 -15.76 -13.28 15.88
CA ILE A 68 -16.97 -14.12 15.88
C ILE A 68 -16.58 -15.57 16.17
N ARG A 69 -15.57 -16.09 15.48
CA ARG A 69 -15.14 -17.49 15.62
C ARG A 69 -14.61 -17.84 17.00
N THR A 70 -13.90 -16.92 17.66
CA THR A 70 -13.31 -17.14 19.00
C THR A 70 -14.29 -16.92 20.17
N ARG A 71 -15.50 -16.41 19.90
CA ARG A 71 -16.58 -16.26 20.89
C ARG A 71 -17.55 -17.44 20.92
N SER A 72 -17.47 -18.37 19.98
CA SER A 72 -18.18 -19.66 19.99
C SER A 72 -17.34 -20.75 20.62
#